data_AF-A0A383CZB0-F1
#
_entry.id   AF-A0A383CZB0-F1
#
_cell.length_a   1.000
_cell.length_b   1.000
_cell.length_c   1.000
_cell.angle_alpha   90.00
_cell.angle_beta   90.00
_cell.angle_gamma   90.00
#
_symmetry.space_group_name_H-M   'P 1'
#
loop_
_entity.id
_entity.type
_entity.pdbx_description
1 polymer ?
#
loop_
_entity_poly.entity_id
_entity_poly.type
_entity_poly.pdbx_seq_one_letter_code
_entity_poly.pdbx_strand_id
1 'polypeptide(L)'
;FMPTYGNTLMGLAKNKPLAAEDKYSITYYAPQPRAMMRVVNPDTNEPVEYEEWGRVELTTLTKEFFMPRFLERDEAIRRAPIEQYPWDGVAEVRPFGALTKKIVEGVY
;
A
#
# COMPACT_ATOMS: atom_id res chain seq x y z
N PHE A 1 1.54 -20.02 1.64
CA PHE A 1 2.28 -18.75 1.71
C PHE A 1 1.28 -17.62 1.55
N MET A 2 1.26 -16.64 2.46
CA MET A 2 0.33 -15.52 2.44
C MET A 2 1.13 -14.24 2.72
N PRO A 3 1.64 -13.56 1.68
CA PRO A 3 2.41 -12.35 1.88
C PRO A 3 1.51 -11.27 2.49
N THR A 4 2.05 -10.52 3.45
CA THR A 4 1.33 -9.43 4.09
C THR A 4 2.19 -8.18 4.06
N TYR A 5 1.58 -7.03 3.81
CA TYR A 5 2.27 -5.76 4.00
C TYR A 5 2.09 -5.31 5.44
N GLY A 6 3.19 -5.36 6.20
CA GLY A 6 3.25 -4.96 7.59
C GLY A 6 3.53 -3.47 7.76
N ASN A 7 2.79 -2.82 8.66
CA ASN A 7 2.99 -1.44 9.03
C ASN A 7 2.71 -1.22 10.51
N THR A 8 3.56 -0.44 11.19
CA THR A 8 3.47 -0.21 12.64
C THR A 8 2.13 0.41 13.08
N LEU A 9 1.55 1.30 12.28
CA LEU A 9 0.32 2.02 12.60
C LEU A 9 -0.95 1.28 12.13
N MET A 10 -0.85 0.39 11.15
CA MET A 10 -1.99 -0.34 10.56
C MET A 10 -2.07 -1.82 11.02
N GLY A 11 -0.95 -2.44 11.39
CA GLY A 11 -0.82 -3.88 11.54
C GLY A 11 -0.52 -4.55 10.19
N LEU A 12 -1.41 -5.44 9.73
CA LEU A 12 -1.21 -6.23 8.50
C LEU A 12 -2.29 -5.91 7.47
N ALA A 13 -1.86 -5.57 6.24
CA ALA A 13 -2.71 -5.59 5.05
C ALA A 13 -2.60 -6.96 4.37
N LYS A 14 -3.75 -7.55 4.03
CA LYS A 14 -3.83 -8.88 3.43
C LYS A 14 -3.71 -8.79 1.92
N ASN A 15 -3.04 -9.76 1.31
CA ASN A 15 -3.00 -9.89 -0.13
C ASN A 15 -4.30 -10.50 -0.69
N LYS A 16 -4.67 -10.15 -1.93
CA LYS A 16 -5.62 -10.97 -2.70
C LYS A 16 -5.02 -12.36 -2.99
N PRO A 17 -5.84 -13.41 -3.14
CA PRO A 17 -5.35 -14.72 -3.57
C PRO A 17 -4.45 -14.62 -4.80
N LEU A 18 -3.29 -15.30 -4.76
CA LEU A 18 -2.37 -15.29 -5.89
C LEU A 18 -2.95 -16.10 -7.05
N ALA A 19 -2.99 -15.49 -8.23
CA ALA A 19 -3.52 -16.08 -9.44
C ALA A 19 -2.51 -15.96 -10.58
N ALA A 20 -2.48 -16.95 -11.48
CA ALA A 20 -1.52 -16.97 -12.60
C ALA A 20 -1.80 -15.85 -13.61
N GLU A 21 -3.07 -15.48 -13.74
CA GLU A 21 -3.60 -14.42 -14.58
C GLU A 21 -3.02 -13.05 -14.19
N ASP A 22 -2.73 -12.87 -12.89
CA ASP A 22 -2.10 -11.68 -12.33
C ASP A 22 -0.57 -11.74 -12.36
N LYS A 23 0.02 -12.73 -13.05
CA LYS A 23 1.46 -13.02 -13.04
C LYS A 23 2.04 -13.17 -11.63
N TYR A 24 1.21 -13.63 -10.69
CA TYR A 24 1.54 -13.71 -9.27
C TYR A 24 1.92 -12.37 -8.61
N SER A 25 1.50 -11.24 -9.19
CA SER A 25 1.64 -9.91 -8.57
C SER A 25 0.94 -9.87 -7.22
N ILE A 26 1.59 -9.26 -6.24
CA ILE A 26 1.08 -9.20 -4.86
C ILE A 26 0.42 -7.84 -4.65
N THR A 27 -0.91 -7.84 -4.48
CA THR A 27 -1.69 -6.65 -4.14
C THR A 27 -2.23 -6.76 -2.73
N TYR A 28 -1.92 -5.78 -1.89
CA TYR A 28 -2.35 -5.68 -0.50
C TYR A 28 -3.52 -4.71 -0.35
N TYR A 29 -4.50 -5.06 0.47
CA TYR A 29 -5.64 -4.21 0.78
C TYR A 29 -5.62 -3.86 2.28
N ALA A 30 -5.72 -2.56 2.57
CA ALA A 30 -5.75 -2.06 3.94
C ALA A 30 -6.98 -2.58 4.69
N PRO A 31 -6.89 -2.86 6.01
CA PRO A 31 -8.01 -3.31 6.80
C PRO A 31 -8.93 -2.11 7.15
N GLN A 32 -9.71 -1.64 6.19
CA GLN A 32 -10.72 -0.62 6.44
C GLN A 32 -11.82 -1.13 7.39
N PRO A 33 -12.41 -0.25 8.23
CA PRO A 33 -12.21 1.20 8.28
C PRO A 33 -11.06 1.66 9.19
N ARG A 34 -10.40 0.74 9.92
CA ARG A 34 -9.38 1.14 10.92
C ARG A 34 -8.07 1.66 10.31
N ALA A 35 -7.80 1.33 9.05
CA ALA A 35 -6.67 1.84 8.30
C ALA A 35 -7.03 1.97 6.82
N MET A 36 -6.61 3.07 6.19
CA MET A 36 -6.80 3.37 4.77
C MET A 36 -5.45 3.67 4.14
N MET A 37 -5.17 3.09 2.98
CA MET A 37 -3.99 3.41 2.19
C MET A 37 -4.40 4.14 0.91
N ARG A 38 -3.59 5.12 0.53
CA ARG A 38 -3.59 5.75 -0.79
C ARG A 38 -2.21 5.63 -1.40
N VAL A 39 -2.13 5.65 -2.72
CA VAL A 39 -0.87 5.78 -3.46
C VAL A 39 -0.90 7.15 -4.11
N VAL A 40 -0.01 8.04 -3.67
CA VAL A 40 -0.06 9.47 -4.03
C VAL A 40 1.20 9.92 -4.77
N ASN A 41 1.03 10.90 -5.64
CA ASN A 41 2.14 11.61 -6.25
C ASN A 41 2.89 12.40 -5.15
N PRO A 42 4.23 12.29 -5.03
CA PRO A 42 4.98 12.90 -3.94
C PRO A 42 5.06 14.44 -4.01
N ASP A 43 4.81 15.04 -5.17
CA ASP A 43 4.85 16.49 -5.37
C ASP A 43 3.48 17.13 -5.15
N THR A 44 2.39 16.44 -5.51
CA THR A 44 1.01 16.99 -5.44
C THR A 44 0.20 16.43 -4.27
N ASN A 45 0.59 15.30 -3.68
CA ASN A 45 -0.18 14.54 -2.68
C ASN A 45 -1.58 14.08 -3.14
N GLU A 46 -1.83 14.08 -4.45
CA GLU A 46 -3.03 13.54 -5.07
C GLU A 46 -2.84 12.07 -5.45
N PRO A 47 -3.91 11.25 -5.50
CA PRO A 47 -3.78 9.86 -5.93
C PRO A 47 -3.21 9.79 -7.35
N VAL A 48 -2.28 8.87 -7.59
CA VAL A 48 -1.81 8.54 -8.95
C VAL A 48 -2.87 7.74 -9.71
N GLU A 49 -2.77 7.60 -11.03
CA GLU A 49 -3.69 6.74 -11.77
C GLU A 49 -3.51 5.26 -11.40
N TYR A 50 -4.49 4.42 -11.76
CA TYR A 50 -4.32 2.98 -11.61
C TYR A 50 -3.14 2.49 -12.45
N GLU A 51 -2.43 1.50 -11.92
CA GLU A 51 -1.22 0.93 -12.52
C GLU A 51 0.01 1.87 -12.50
N GLU A 52 -0.09 3.04 -11.87
CA GLU A 52 1.03 3.95 -11.68
C GLU A 52 1.69 3.83 -10.31
N TRP A 53 2.99 4.19 -10.26
CA TRP A 53 3.78 4.26 -9.04
C TRP A 53 3.53 5.57 -8.30
N GLY A 54 3.39 5.48 -6.98
CA GLY A 54 3.42 6.63 -6.09
C GLY A 54 3.84 6.26 -4.68
N ARG A 55 3.94 7.25 -3.81
CA ARG A 55 4.28 7.06 -2.40
C ARG A 55 3.06 6.55 -1.64
N VAL A 56 3.25 5.61 -0.73
CA VAL A 56 2.18 5.10 0.12
C VAL A 56 1.84 6.17 1.19
N GLU A 57 0.56 6.51 1.28
CA GLU A 57 -0.01 7.39 2.32
C GLU A 57 -0.96 6.55 3.18
N LEU A 58 -0.72 6.50 4.49
CA LEU A 58 -1.52 5.75 5.45
C LEU A 58 -2.34 6.70 6.32
N THR A 59 -3.61 6.34 6.52
CA THR A 59 -4.45 6.91 7.58
C THR A 59 -4.88 5.81 8.53
N THR A 60 -4.57 5.93 9.82
CA THR A 60 -5.06 5.04 10.88
C THR A 60 -6.15 5.73 11.67
N LEU A 61 -7.25 5.02 11.91
CA LEU A 61 -8.40 5.47 12.69
C LEU A 61 -8.90 4.34 13.61
N THR A 62 -8.48 4.36 14.87
CA THR A 62 -9.01 3.50 15.92
C THR A 62 -9.68 4.35 17.00
N LYS A 63 -10.25 3.72 18.04
CA LYS A 63 -10.85 4.47 19.16
C LYS A 63 -9.79 5.25 19.94
N GLU A 64 -8.57 4.72 19.99
CA GLU A 64 -7.48 5.21 20.83
C GLU A 64 -6.50 6.10 20.05
N PHE A 65 -6.52 6.06 18.71
CA PHE A 65 -5.51 6.71 17.89
C PHE A 65 -6.04 7.15 16.53
N PHE A 66 -5.73 8.39 16.16
CA PHE A 66 -6.00 8.93 14.82
C PHE A 66 -4.74 9.58 14.26
N MET A 67 -4.29 9.09 13.11
CA MET A 67 -3.16 9.63 12.35
C MET A 67 -3.56 9.74 10.88
N PRO A 68 -3.94 10.93 10.41
CA PRO A 68 -4.30 11.14 9.02
C PRO A 68 -3.06 11.34 8.14
N ARG A 69 -3.13 10.79 6.93
CA ARG A 69 -2.24 11.12 5.80
C ARG A 69 -0.74 11.03 6.13
N PHE A 70 -0.36 10.03 6.91
CA PHE A 70 1.04 9.74 7.21
C PHE A 70 1.73 9.19 5.95
N LEU A 71 2.76 9.89 5.46
CA LEU A 71 3.51 9.45 4.29
C LEU A 71 4.52 8.36 4.70
N GLU A 72 4.30 7.14 4.23
CA GLU A 72 5.16 6.00 4.48
C GLU A 72 6.53 6.15 3.80
N ARG A 73 7.47 5.27 4.16
CA ARG A 73 8.78 5.19 3.51
C ARG A 73 8.76 4.27 2.29
N ASP A 74 7.59 3.83 1.87
CA ASP A 74 7.39 2.93 0.74
C ASP A 74 6.74 3.65 -0.45
N GLU A 75 7.04 3.14 -1.64
CA GLU A 75 6.26 3.36 -2.87
C GLU A 75 5.65 2.05 -3.34
N ALA A 76 4.53 2.17 -4.03
CA ALA A 76 3.76 1.04 -4.54
C ALA A 76 3.04 1.43 -5.83
N ILE A 77 2.55 0.43 -6.55
CA ILE A 77 1.60 0.59 -7.66
C ILE A 77 0.19 0.69 -7.09
N ARG A 78 -0.59 1.67 -7.55
CA ARG A 78 -2.02 1.79 -7.22
C ARG A 78 -2.82 0.73 -7.97
N ARG A 79 -3.56 -0.13 -7.26
CA ARG A 79 -4.42 -1.17 -7.84
C ARG A 79 -5.89 -0.88 -7.63
N ALA A 80 -6.70 -1.28 -8.60
CA ALA A 80 -8.14 -1.15 -8.53
C ALA A 80 -8.76 -1.99 -7.39
N PRO A 81 -9.95 -1.61 -6.91
CA PRO A 81 -10.75 -2.41 -6.01
C PRO A 81 -11.07 -3.82 -6.55
N ILE A 82 -11.36 -4.75 -5.65
CA ILE A 82 -11.92 -6.07 -5.98
C ILE A 82 -13.22 -6.29 -5.21
N GLU A 83 -13.99 -7.32 -5.59
CA GLU A 83 -15.26 -7.64 -4.93
C GLU A 83 -15.12 -7.78 -3.40
N GLN A 84 -14.06 -8.45 -2.93
CA GLN A 84 -13.80 -8.63 -1.51
C GLN A 84 -13.37 -7.34 -0.77
N TYR A 85 -12.71 -6.42 -1.49
CA TYR A 85 -12.13 -5.20 -0.95
C TYR A 85 -12.49 -4.03 -1.88
N PRO A 86 -13.65 -3.38 -1.66
CA PRO A 86 -14.18 -2.33 -2.53
C PRO A 86 -13.46 -0.98 -2.35
N TRP A 87 -12.14 -1.01 -2.19
CA TRP A 87 -11.24 0.15 -2.11
C TRP A 87 -9.89 -0.19 -2.75
N ASP A 88 -9.08 0.82 -3.01
CA ASP A 88 -7.81 0.67 -3.71
C ASP A 88 -6.83 -0.26 -2.98
N GLY A 89 -6.06 -1.01 -3.77
CA GLY A 89 -4.94 -1.84 -3.31
C GLY A 89 -3.59 -1.18 -3.56
N VAL A 90 -2.57 -1.64 -2.83
CA VAL A 90 -1.17 -1.28 -3.05
C VAL A 90 -0.40 -2.52 -3.48
N ALA A 91 0.35 -2.46 -4.58
CA ALA A 91 1.10 -3.60 -5.11
C ALA A 91 2.58 -3.28 -5.29
N GLU A 92 3.41 -4.34 -5.36
CA GLU A 92 4.85 -4.22 -5.64
C GLU A 92 5.58 -3.26 -4.67
N VAL A 93 5.19 -3.31 -3.38
CA VAL A 93 5.71 -2.41 -2.33
C VAL A 93 7.24 -2.49 -2.26
N ARG A 94 7.89 -1.33 -2.28
CA ARG A 94 9.35 -1.19 -2.13
C ARG A 94 9.72 0.14 -1.46
N PRO A 95 10.98 0.32 -1.02
CA PRO A 95 11.41 1.59 -0.43
C PRO A 95 11.22 2.76 -1.40
N PHE A 96 10.69 3.87 -0.90
CA PHE A 96 10.49 5.09 -1.66
C PHE A 96 11.83 5.62 -2.17
N GLY A 97 11.89 5.91 -3.48
CA GLY A 97 13.13 6.35 -4.11
C GLY A 97 14.17 5.24 -4.33
N ALA A 98 13.80 3.96 -4.22
CA ALA A 98 14.67 2.81 -4.51
C ALA A 98 15.31 2.85 -5.91
N LEU A 99 14.68 3.53 -6.87
CA LEU A 99 15.26 3.76 -8.21
C LEU A 99 16.37 4.83 -8.23
N THR A 100 16.43 5.72 -7.24
CA THR A 100 17.36 6.87 -7.21
C THR A 100 18.57 6.66 -6.31
N LYS A 101 18.47 5.78 -5.31
CA LYS A 101 19.56 5.44 -4.39
C LYS A 101 19.51 3.96 -4.03
N LYS A 102 20.68 3.36 -3.80
CA LYS A 102 20.81 1.97 -3.32
C LYS A 102 20.40 1.89 -1.85
N ILE A 103 19.09 1.93 -1.59
CA ILE A 103 18.49 1.79 -0.26
C ILE A 103 18.31 0.29 0.00
N VAL A 104 18.92 -0.21 1.07
CA VAL A 104 18.72 -1.59 1.54
C VAL A 104 17.76 -1.53 2.71
N GLU A 105 16.48 -1.75 2.46
CA GLU A 105 15.47 -2.00 3.49
C GLU A 105 14.81 -3.36 3.19
N GLY A 106 14.67 -4.19 4.23
CA GLY A 106 13.95 -5.44 4.13
C GLY A 106 12.45 -5.18 4.21
N VAL A 107 11.71 -5.57 3.17
CA VAL A 107 10.25 -5.68 3.24
C VAL A 107 9.96 -7.06 3.83
N TYR A 108 9.30 -7.11 4.99
CA TYR A 108 9.01 -8.34 5.74
C TYR A 108 7.63 -8.91 5.38
#